data_AF-A0A9E3FGD9-F1
#
_entry.id   AF-A0A9E3FGD9-F1
#
_cell.length_a   1.000
_cell.length_b   1.000
_cell.length_c   1.000
_cell.angle_alpha   90.00
_cell.angle_beta   90.00
_cell.angle_gamma   90.00
#
_symmetry.space_group_name_H-M   'P 1'
#
loop_
_entity.id
_entity.type
_entity.pdbx_description
1 polymer ?
#
loop_
_entity_poly.entity_id
_entity_poly.type
_entity_poly.pdbx_seq_one_letter_code
_entity_poly.pdbx_strand_id
1 'polypeptide(L)'
;MRLLRRRPRPPAEEAPSNDSTSLSRFCRETRSQLPALTAGDLSGWPLHVVRAHLKRCADCAGEQLRQEQLSSALASIKDSPPTPPPGLLDDLLARADGRGVRARAAVPARGAISGARPGLSVAFLTVGAAASTGIGYGVYRGIKAIRGRGNG
;
A
#
# COMPACT_ATOMS: atom_id res chain seq x y z
N MET A 1 42.35 -10.79 57.27
CA MET A 1 42.86 -10.24 55.99
C MET A 1 42.19 -10.97 54.83
N ARG A 2 41.20 -10.34 54.18
CA ARG A 2 40.48 -10.88 53.01
C ARG A 2 40.98 -10.15 51.76
N LEU A 3 41.73 -10.84 50.90
CA LEU A 3 42.21 -10.29 49.64
C LEU A 3 41.04 -10.20 48.64
N LEU A 4 40.58 -8.99 48.37
CA LEU A 4 39.62 -8.68 47.31
C LEU A 4 40.29 -8.94 45.95
N ARG A 5 40.05 -10.13 45.38
CA ARG A 5 40.41 -10.43 43.99
C ARG A 5 39.59 -9.53 43.07
N ARG A 6 40.25 -8.53 42.47
CA ARG A 6 39.70 -7.73 41.37
C ARG A 6 39.32 -8.68 40.23
N ARG A 7 38.03 -8.72 39.86
CA ARG A 7 37.58 -9.42 38.65
C ARG A 7 38.21 -8.73 37.42
N PRO A 8 38.70 -9.48 36.43
CA PRO A 8 39.19 -8.90 35.19
C PRO A 8 38.04 -8.15 34.48
N ARG A 9 38.36 -6.96 33.98
CA ARG A 9 37.45 -6.15 33.15
C ARG A 9 37.22 -6.92 31.84
N PRO A 10 35.97 -7.18 31.42
CA PRO A 10 35.71 -7.79 30.13
C PRO A 10 36.32 -6.93 29.01
N PRO A 11 36.80 -7.54 27.91
CA PRO A 11 37.28 -6.79 26.76
C PRO A 11 36.17 -5.88 26.28
N ALA A 12 36.52 -4.64 25.92
CA ALA A 12 35.57 -3.67 25.39
C ALA A 12 34.83 -4.30 24.21
N GLU A 13 33.51 -4.46 24.34
CA GLU A 13 32.63 -4.78 23.22
C GLU A 13 32.91 -3.73 22.14
N GLU A 14 33.49 -4.17 21.03
CA GLU A 14 33.61 -3.39 19.81
C GLU A 14 32.20 -2.95 19.44
N ALA A 15 31.93 -1.65 19.60
CA ALA A 15 30.66 -1.06 19.23
C ALA A 15 30.36 -1.47 17.77
N PRO A 16 29.19 -2.07 17.49
CA PRO A 16 28.88 -2.53 16.14
C PRO A 16 29.04 -1.36 15.18
N SER A 17 29.92 -1.54 14.20
CA SER A 17 30.14 -0.55 13.14
C SER A 17 28.79 -0.21 12.49
N ASN A 18 28.44 1.08 12.55
CA ASN A 18 27.14 1.61 12.10
C ASN A 18 26.79 1.25 10.64
N ASP A 19 27.77 0.83 9.84
CA ASP A 19 27.61 0.42 8.43
C ASP A 19 26.75 -0.85 8.25
N SER A 20 26.79 -1.79 9.19
CA SER A 20 25.94 -2.99 9.12
C SER A 20 24.46 -2.65 9.32
N THR A 21 24.18 -1.68 10.20
CA THR A 21 22.82 -1.23 10.52
C THR A 21 22.25 -0.36 9.39
N SER A 22 23.06 0.51 8.77
CA SER A 22 22.62 1.34 7.65
C SER A 22 22.26 0.51 6.41
N LEU A 23 23.04 -0.52 6.07
CA LEU A 23 22.74 -1.47 5.01
C LEU A 23 21.41 -2.19 5.28
N SER A 24 21.15 -2.61 6.52
CA SER A 24 19.88 -3.26 6.88
C SER A 24 18.65 -2.35 6.69
N ARG A 25 18.79 -1.04 6.98
CA ARG A 25 17.73 -0.04 6.77
C ARG A 25 17.46 0.15 5.29
N PHE A 26 18.51 0.23 4.48
CA PHE A 26 18.37 0.44 3.04
C PHE A 26 17.77 -0.79 2.34
N CYS A 27 18.14 -2.00 2.77
CA CYS A 27 17.52 -3.24 2.29
C CYS A 27 16.03 -3.28 2.65
N ARG A 28 15.66 -2.87 3.87
CA ARG A 28 14.24 -2.80 4.28
C ARG A 28 13.44 -1.82 3.43
N GLU A 29 13.96 -0.62 3.21
CA GLU A 29 13.33 0.39 2.36
C GLU A 29 13.26 -0.06 0.88
N THR A 30 14.31 -0.70 0.38
CA THR A 30 14.29 -1.23 -0.99
C THR A 30 13.23 -2.31 -1.13
N ARG A 31 13.12 -3.23 -0.15
CA ARG A 31 12.12 -4.30 -0.14
C ARG A 31 10.68 -3.77 -0.14
N SER A 32 10.39 -2.66 0.55
CA SER A 32 9.05 -2.05 0.51
C SER A 32 8.72 -1.42 -0.84
N GLN A 33 9.72 -1.08 -1.66
CA GLN A 33 9.52 -0.50 -3.00
C GLN A 33 9.50 -1.54 -4.13
N LEU A 34 9.89 -2.80 -3.89
CA LEU A 34 9.90 -3.84 -4.92
C LEU A 34 8.53 -4.08 -5.58
N PRO A 35 7.40 -4.12 -4.86
CA PRO A 35 6.11 -4.32 -5.53
C PRO A 35 5.78 -3.22 -6.55
N ALA A 36 6.09 -1.97 -6.23
CA ALA A 36 5.89 -0.83 -7.13
C ALA A 36 6.89 -0.86 -8.30
N LEU A 37 8.10 -1.40 -8.10
CA LEU A 37 9.05 -1.65 -9.18
C LEU A 37 8.50 -2.71 -10.15
N THR A 38 7.99 -3.83 -9.64
CA THR A 38 7.43 -4.94 -10.45
C THR A 38 6.14 -4.53 -11.17
N ALA A 39 5.32 -3.69 -10.55
CA ALA A 39 4.11 -3.13 -11.16
C ALA A 39 4.39 -2.05 -12.22
N GLY A 40 5.62 -1.51 -12.27
CA GLY A 40 5.99 -0.41 -13.17
C GLY A 40 5.55 0.98 -12.68
N ASP A 41 5.10 1.09 -11.43
CA ASP A 41 4.62 2.34 -10.81
C ASP A 41 5.76 3.25 -10.33
N LEU A 42 6.97 2.70 -10.17
CA LEU A 42 8.13 3.42 -9.69
C LEU A 42 8.81 4.21 -10.84
N SER A 43 8.96 5.52 -10.68
CA SER A 43 9.57 6.40 -11.70
C SER A 43 10.58 7.39 -11.11
N GLY A 44 11.37 8.03 -11.97
CA GLY A 44 12.32 9.07 -11.58
C GLY A 44 13.46 8.60 -10.67
N TRP A 45 13.85 9.43 -9.71
CA TRP A 45 14.99 9.18 -8.82
C TRP A 45 14.86 7.89 -7.98
N PRO A 46 13.72 7.57 -7.33
CA PRO A 46 13.55 6.32 -6.59
C PRO A 46 13.86 5.06 -7.42
N LEU A 47 13.46 5.05 -8.70
CA LEU A 47 13.74 3.96 -9.63
C LEU A 47 15.24 3.73 -9.83
N HIS A 48 16.00 4.80 -10.04
CA HIS A 48 17.44 4.70 -10.21
C HIS A 48 18.13 4.17 -8.94
N VAL A 49 17.70 4.65 -7.77
CA VAL A 49 18.26 4.26 -6.47
C VAL A 49 18.01 2.78 -6.17
N VAL A 50 16.77 2.32 -6.32
CA VAL A 50 16.40 0.91 -6.12
C VAL A 50 17.16 0.00 -7.08
N ARG A 51 17.22 0.35 -8.38
CA ARG A 51 17.99 -0.42 -9.38
C ARG A 51 19.49 -0.46 -9.06
N ALA A 52 20.07 0.65 -8.59
CA ALA A 52 21.48 0.68 -8.19
C ALA A 52 21.75 -0.24 -7.00
N HIS A 53 20.84 -0.30 -6.03
CA HIS A 53 20.96 -1.20 -4.88
C HIS A 53 20.84 -2.67 -5.28
N LEU A 54 19.89 -3.01 -6.15
CA LEU A 54 19.69 -4.39 -6.64
C LEU A 54 20.92 -4.95 -7.34
N LYS A 55 21.70 -4.11 -8.03
CA LYS A 55 22.99 -4.52 -8.63
C LYS A 55 24.06 -4.91 -7.61
N ARG A 56 23.93 -4.45 -6.36
CA ARG A 56 24.94 -4.63 -5.30
C ARG A 56 24.50 -5.63 -4.23
N CYS A 57 23.20 -5.82 -4.03
CA CYS A 57 22.65 -6.68 -2.98
C CYS A 57 21.93 -7.90 -3.57
N ALA A 58 22.57 -9.07 -3.45
CA ALA A 58 22.03 -10.33 -3.96
C ALA A 58 20.69 -10.72 -3.30
N ASP A 59 20.52 -10.45 -2.00
CA ASP A 59 19.28 -10.77 -1.29
C ASP A 59 18.08 -9.99 -1.84
N CYS A 60 18.27 -8.69 -2.10
CA CYS A 60 17.23 -7.84 -2.67
C CYS A 60 16.94 -8.22 -4.13
N ALA A 61 17.97 -8.59 -4.91
CA ALA A 61 17.78 -9.09 -6.27
C ALA A 61 16.99 -10.41 -6.31
N GLY A 62 17.29 -11.34 -5.38
CA GLY A 62 16.56 -12.61 -5.25
C GLY A 62 15.11 -12.42 -4.81
N GLU A 63 14.81 -11.41 -3.99
CA GLU A 63 13.43 -11.03 -3.64
C GLU A 63 12.67 -10.47 -4.85
N GLN A 64 13.29 -9.58 -5.62
CA GLN A 64 12.69 -9.05 -6.85
C GLN A 64 12.31 -10.17 -7.82
N LEU A 65 13.23 -11.11 -8.06
CA LEU A 65 13.00 -12.25 -8.96
C LEU A 65 11.82 -13.12 -8.48
N ARG A 66 11.70 -13.35 -7.17
CA ARG A 66 10.54 -14.06 -6.59
C ARG A 66 9.23 -13.29 -6.84
N GLN A 67 9.23 -11.96 -6.73
CA GLN A 67 8.05 -11.14 -7.02
C GLN A 67 7.66 -11.17 -8.50
N GLU A 68 8.63 -11.16 -9.41
CA GLU A 68 8.40 -11.28 -10.86
C GLU A 68 7.84 -12.67 -11.25
N GLN A 69 8.32 -13.73 -10.59
CA GLN A 69 7.76 -15.08 -10.76
C GLN A 69 6.31 -15.17 -10.27
N LEU A 70 6.00 -14.55 -9.13
CA LEU A 70 4.63 -14.52 -8.63
C LEU A 70 3.71 -13.68 -9.53
N SER A 71 4.17 -12.51 -10.00
CA SER A 71 3.35 -11.65 -10.86
C SER A 71 3.05 -12.32 -12.20
N SER A 72 4.04 -12.99 -12.81
CA SER A 72 3.85 -13.77 -14.04
C SER A 72 2.92 -14.98 -13.84
N ALA A 73 3.04 -15.71 -12.73
CA ALA A 73 2.13 -16.81 -12.40
C ALA A 73 0.69 -16.33 -12.17
N LEU A 74 0.49 -15.15 -11.57
CA LEU A 74 -0.84 -14.57 -11.41
C LEU A 74 -1.41 -14.02 -12.73
N ALA A 75 -0.55 -13.48 -13.60
CA ALA A 75 -0.95 -13.04 -14.93
C ALA A 75 -1.51 -14.20 -15.77
N SER A 76 -0.90 -15.40 -15.72
CA SER A 76 -1.40 -16.56 -16.47
C SER A 76 -2.78 -17.03 -16.00
N ILE A 77 -3.06 -16.94 -14.69
CA ILE A 77 -4.39 -17.24 -14.13
C ILE A 77 -5.43 -16.21 -14.59
N LYS A 78 -5.02 -14.94 -14.68
CA LYS A 78 -5.89 -13.85 -15.15
C LYS A 78 -6.27 -14.03 -16.62
N ASP A 79 -5.33 -14.46 -17.44
CA ASP A 79 -5.53 -14.64 -18.89
C ASP A 79 -6.35 -15.89 -19.23
N SER A 80 -6.28 -16.91 -18.38
CA SER A 80 -7.11 -18.12 -18.47
C SER A 80 -7.94 -18.28 -17.20
N PRO A 81 -8.99 -17.45 -17.02
CA PRO A 81 -9.80 -17.51 -15.83
C PRO A 81 -10.51 -18.86 -15.78
N PRO A 82 -10.43 -19.62 -14.67
CA PRO A 82 -11.16 -20.86 -14.54
C PRO A 82 -12.67 -20.58 -14.65
N THR A 83 -13.38 -21.45 -15.37
CA THR A 83 -14.84 -21.34 -15.47
C THR A 83 -15.45 -21.39 -14.07
N PRO A 84 -16.21 -20.36 -13.66
CA PRO A 84 -16.84 -20.36 -12.34
C PRO A 84 -17.85 -21.51 -12.25
N PRO A 85 -18.02 -22.15 -11.08
CA PRO A 85 -19.00 -23.21 -10.93
C PRO A 85 -20.42 -22.64 -11.17
N PRO A 86 -21.31 -23.42 -11.80
CA PRO A 86 -22.67 -22.98 -12.08
C PRO A 86 -23.39 -22.64 -10.77
N GLY A 87 -24.19 -21.56 -10.78
CA GLY A 87 -24.93 -21.08 -9.59
C GLY A 87 -24.09 -20.32 -8.56
N LEU A 88 -22.78 -20.12 -8.75
CA LEU A 88 -21.95 -19.36 -7.82
C LEU A 88 -22.46 -17.91 -7.64
N LEU A 89 -22.90 -17.28 -8.73
CA LEU A 89 -23.44 -15.92 -8.66
C LEU A 89 -24.74 -15.87 -7.84
N ASP A 90 -25.65 -16.80 -8.08
CA ASP A 90 -26.92 -16.91 -7.36
C ASP A 90 -26.69 -17.19 -5.87
N ASP A 91 -25.74 -18.06 -5.54
CA ASP A 91 -25.31 -18.33 -4.17
C ASP A 91 -24.72 -17.09 -3.48
N LEU A 92 -23.94 -16.29 -4.22
CA LEU A 92 -23.37 -15.04 -3.70
C LEU A 92 -24.46 -13.99 -3.46
N LEU A 93 -25.41 -13.86 -4.38
CA LEU A 93 -26.56 -12.96 -4.26
C LEU A 93 -27.47 -13.37 -3.11
N ALA A 94 -27.84 -14.66 -3.02
CA ALA A 94 -28.64 -15.19 -1.90
C ALA A 94 -27.93 -14.99 -0.54
N ARG A 95 -26.60 -15.13 -0.49
CA ARG A 95 -25.80 -14.83 0.72
C ARG A 95 -25.67 -13.33 1.02
N ALA A 96 -25.82 -12.45 0.03
CA ALA A 96 -25.83 -11.00 0.22
C ALA A 96 -27.17 -10.53 0.77
N ASP A 97 -28.27 -11.11 0.28
CA ASP A 97 -29.63 -10.77 0.70
C ASP A 97 -29.98 -11.28 2.11
N GLY A 98 -29.49 -12.47 2.49
CA GLY A 98 -29.84 -13.12 3.76
C GLY A 98 -29.10 -12.62 5.01
N ARG A 99 -28.00 -11.87 4.88
CA ARG A 99 -27.24 -11.31 6.01
C ARG A 99 -27.17 -9.81 5.87
N GLY A 100 -28.09 -9.12 6.54
CA GLY A 100 -28.25 -7.67 6.53
C GLY A 100 -26.93 -6.92 6.38
N VAL A 101 -26.87 -6.07 5.36
CA VAL A 101 -25.74 -5.23 4.94
C VAL A 101 -25.04 -4.51 6.11
N ARG A 102 -25.72 -4.32 7.26
CA ARG A 102 -25.16 -3.74 8.49
C ARG A 102 -24.16 -4.64 9.24
N ALA A 103 -24.25 -5.96 9.17
CA ALA A 103 -23.34 -6.86 9.89
C ALA A 103 -22.00 -7.11 9.14
N ARG A 104 -21.95 -6.79 7.83
CA ARG A 104 -20.77 -6.99 6.96
C ARG A 104 -19.91 -5.74 6.74
N ALA A 105 -20.22 -4.62 7.39
CA ALA A 105 -19.26 -3.50 7.51
C ALA A 105 -17.99 -3.89 8.28
N ALA A 106 -17.92 -5.11 8.82
CA ALA A 106 -16.74 -5.73 9.42
C ALA A 106 -16.07 -6.78 8.50
N VAL A 107 -16.29 -6.75 7.18
CA VAL A 107 -15.33 -7.37 6.26
C VAL A 107 -14.15 -6.39 6.17
N PRO A 108 -12.99 -6.66 6.78
CA PRO A 108 -11.81 -5.88 6.48
C PRO A 108 -11.59 -6.02 4.98
N ALA A 109 -11.74 -4.91 4.26
CA ALA A 109 -11.39 -4.83 2.86
C ALA A 109 -10.02 -5.49 2.71
N ARG A 110 -9.97 -6.56 1.93
CA ARG A 110 -8.76 -7.35 1.63
C ARG A 110 -7.83 -6.56 0.69
N GLY A 111 -7.65 -5.27 1.00
CA GLY A 111 -6.80 -4.27 0.34
C GLY A 111 -6.13 -3.33 1.35
N ALA A 112 -6.29 -3.54 2.66
CA ALA A 112 -5.54 -2.83 3.70
C ALA A 112 -4.36 -3.67 4.22
N ILE A 113 -3.52 -4.18 3.30
CA ILE A 113 -2.11 -4.45 3.63
C ILE A 113 -1.35 -3.15 3.39
N SER A 114 -1.75 -2.12 4.13
CA SER A 114 -0.98 -0.90 4.31
C SER A 114 -1.42 -0.36 5.65
N GLY A 115 -0.48 -0.27 6.60
CA GLY A 115 -0.70 0.11 7.99
C GLY A 115 -1.15 1.56 8.18
N ALA A 116 -2.07 2.06 7.37
CA ALA A 116 -2.70 3.35 7.53
C ALA A 116 -3.87 3.19 8.51
N ARG A 117 -3.70 3.81 9.68
CA ARG A 117 -4.67 3.88 10.77
C ARG A 117 -6.09 4.18 10.24
N PRO A 118 -7.10 3.35 10.56
CA PRO A 118 -8.46 3.48 10.01
C PRO A 118 -9.23 4.75 10.41
N GLY A 119 -8.66 5.61 11.26
CA GLY A 119 -9.29 6.88 11.67
C GLY A 119 -9.24 8.00 10.62
N LEU A 120 -8.32 7.94 9.65
CA LEU A 120 -8.12 9.06 8.69
C LEU A 120 -8.96 8.96 7.41
N SER A 121 -9.41 7.76 7.03
CA SER A 121 -10.13 7.56 5.75
C SER A 121 -11.58 8.04 5.77
N VAL A 122 -12.22 8.09 6.95
CA VAL A 122 -13.60 8.62 7.09
C VAL A 122 -13.62 10.14 6.89
N ALA A 123 -12.61 10.85 7.40
CA ALA A 123 -12.52 12.30 7.26
C ALA A 123 -12.38 12.74 5.79
N PHE A 124 -11.59 12.02 4.99
CA PHE A 124 -11.42 12.33 3.55
C PHE A 124 -12.69 12.07 2.72
N LEU A 125 -13.46 11.04 3.05
CA LEU A 125 -14.75 10.79 2.39
C LEU A 125 -15.79 11.87 2.71
N THR A 126 -15.82 12.38 3.93
CA THR A 126 -16.72 13.49 4.30
C THR A 126 -16.31 14.83 3.69
N VAL A 127 -15.00 15.11 3.55
CA VAL A 127 -14.51 16.34 2.90
C VAL A 127 -14.77 16.32 1.38
N GLY A 128 -14.63 15.16 0.73
CA GLY A 128 -14.96 15.01 -0.70
C GLY A 128 -16.44 15.21 -1.03
N ALA A 129 -17.35 14.80 -0.15
CA ALA A 129 -18.80 14.97 -0.34
C ALA A 129 -19.28 16.41 -0.11
N ALA A 130 -18.63 17.17 0.78
CA ALA A 130 -18.96 18.58 1.01
C ALA A 130 -18.43 19.50 -0.11
N ALA A 131 -17.29 19.17 -0.72
CA ALA A 131 -16.70 19.98 -1.78
C ALA A 131 -17.48 19.89 -3.12
N SER A 132 -18.10 18.75 -3.43
CA SER A 132 -18.77 18.52 -4.71
C SER A 132 -20.15 19.19 -4.82
N THR A 133 -20.83 19.44 -3.70
CA THR A 133 -22.14 20.13 -3.68
C THR A 133 -22.02 21.66 -3.80
N GLY A 134 -20.92 22.26 -3.36
CA GLY A 134 -20.70 23.72 -3.47
C GLY A 134 -20.43 24.20 -4.90
N ILE A 135 -19.64 23.45 -5.68
CA ILE A 135 -19.23 23.83 -7.03
C ILE A 135 -20.41 23.76 -8.00
N GLY A 136 -21.28 22.75 -7.87
CA GLY A 136 -22.47 22.61 -8.71
C GLY A 136 -23.48 23.75 -8.55
N TYR A 137 -23.71 24.22 -7.31
CA TYR A 137 -24.68 25.30 -7.06
C TYR A 137 -24.18 26.67 -7.56
N GLY A 138 -22.87 26.93 -7.48
CA GLY A 138 -22.26 28.15 -8.01
C GLY A 138 -22.39 28.28 -9.53
N VAL A 139 -22.12 27.19 -10.27
CA VAL A 139 -22.25 27.17 -11.74
C VAL A 139 -23.71 27.35 -12.18
N TYR A 140 -24.66 26.70 -11.50
CA TYR A 140 -26.08 26.83 -11.81
C TYR A 140 -26.62 28.26 -11.61
N ARG A 141 -26.23 28.94 -10.51
CA ARG A 141 -26.60 30.34 -10.24
C ARG A 141 -25.98 31.31 -11.24
N GLY A 142 -24.73 31.09 -11.63
CA GLY A 142 -24.03 31.93 -12.63
C GLY A 142 -24.71 31.89 -14.00
N ILE A 143 -25.06 30.69 -14.48
CA ILE A 143 -25.74 30.51 -15.77
C ILE A 143 -27.13 31.15 -15.75
N LYS A 144 -27.88 31.04 -14.64
CA LYS A 144 -29.22 31.63 -14.52
C LYS A 144 -29.19 33.16 -14.50
N ALA A 145 -28.18 33.78 -13.88
CA ALA A 145 -28.03 35.23 -13.83
C ALA A 145 -27.65 35.85 -15.19
N ILE A 146 -26.81 35.16 -15.96
CA ILE A 146 -26.43 35.60 -17.32
C ILE A 146 -27.63 35.51 -18.26
N ARG A 147 -28.43 34.45 -18.15
CA ARG A 147 -29.60 34.23 -19.02
C ARG A 147 -30.78 35.19 -18.75
N GLY A 148 -30.86 35.77 -17.54
CA GLY A 148 -31.86 36.79 -17.18
C GLY A 148 -31.56 38.21 -17.66
N ARG A 149 -30.32 38.50 -18.10
CA ARG A 149 -29.91 39.83 -18.60
C ARG A 149 -30.01 40.01 -20.11
N GLY A 150 -30.26 38.93 -20.86
CA GLY A 150 -30.31 38.96 -22.33
C GLY A 150 -31.71 39.13 -22.93
N ASN A 151 -32.73 39.46 -22.13
CA ASN A 151 -34.12 39.55 -22.56
C ASN A 151 -34.80 40.88 -22.19
N GLY A 152 -34.01 41.96 -22.06
CA GLY A 152 -34.47 43.34 -21.90
C GLY A 152 -33.98 44.20 -23.05
#